data_AF-A0A7W9KGZ9-F1
#
_entry.id   AF-A0A7W9KGZ9-F1
#
_cell.length_a   1.000
_cell.length_b   1.000
_cell.length_c   1.000
_cell.angle_alpha   90.00
_cell.angle_beta   90.00
_cell.angle_gamma   90.00
#
_symmetry.space_group_name_H-M   'P 1'
#
loop_
_entity.id
_entity.type
_entity.pdbx_description
1 polymer ?
#
loop_
_entity_poly.entity_id
_entity_poly.type
_entity_poly.pdbx_seq_one_letter_code
_entity_poly.pdbx_strand_id
1 'polypeptide(L)'
;MAQALEFFFDGEADTAVRALWQRLERAGVPSLATRSHRRHRPHVTFALGGAFTRQTRADLAAELSLLALPSIWLYTLGTFPTTDTHLVLTAVVDAELLAVHSAVHDVLAKKVRNPVAYYLPGSWVPHCTLAQEIDTATLAAGIAALHPAEPIRAEVDEVGITDTVTGEVDVLFSR
;
A
#
# COMPACT_ATOMS: atom_id res chain seq x y z
N MET A 1 -5.91 17.53 -4.90
CA MET A 1 -6.27 16.15 -4.50
C MET A 1 -4.98 15.37 -4.34
N ALA A 2 -4.93 14.50 -3.33
CA ALA A 2 -3.77 13.65 -3.11
C ALA A 2 -3.85 12.42 -4.04
N GLN A 3 -2.69 11.93 -4.45
CA GLN A 3 -2.57 10.75 -5.29
C GLN A 3 -1.49 9.84 -4.71
N ALA A 4 -1.71 8.53 -4.80
CA ALA A 4 -0.81 7.51 -4.31
C ALA A 4 -0.25 6.70 -5.48
N LEU A 5 1.05 6.40 -5.46
CA LEU A 5 1.65 5.38 -6.31
C LEU A 5 1.57 4.05 -5.56
N GLU A 6 0.77 3.13 -6.08
CA GLU A 6 0.42 1.87 -5.42
C GLU A 6 0.86 0.69 -6.27
N PHE A 7 1.43 -0.31 -5.60
CA PHE A 7 1.86 -1.57 -6.18
C PHE A 7 0.86 -2.63 -5.74
N PHE A 8 0.04 -3.11 -6.69
CA PHE A 8 -1.05 -4.05 -6.45
C PHE A 8 -0.55 -5.49 -6.56
N PHE A 9 -1.10 -6.35 -5.71
CA PHE A 9 -0.65 -7.72 -5.60
C PHE A 9 -1.24 -8.64 -6.66
N ASP A 10 -0.57 -9.78 -6.84
CA ASP A 10 -1.10 -10.92 -7.59
C ASP A 10 -2.42 -11.47 -7.03
N GLY A 11 -3.05 -12.35 -7.80
CA GLY A 11 -4.36 -12.93 -7.44
C GLY A 11 -4.36 -13.78 -6.16
N GLU A 12 -3.27 -14.46 -5.83
CA GLU A 12 -3.17 -15.28 -4.61
C GLU A 12 -3.10 -14.38 -3.38
N ALA A 13 -2.21 -13.38 -3.40
CA ALA A 13 -2.05 -12.41 -2.34
C ALA A 13 -3.27 -11.48 -2.20
N ASP A 14 -3.90 -11.05 -3.32
CA ASP A 14 -5.16 -10.29 -3.28
C ASP A 14 -6.25 -11.08 -2.55
N THR A 15 -6.41 -12.36 -2.89
CA THR A 15 -7.38 -13.26 -2.24
C THR A 15 -7.08 -13.40 -0.75
N ALA A 16 -5.81 -13.61 -0.39
CA ALA A 16 -5.39 -13.77 1.00
C ALA A 16 -5.69 -12.51 1.84
N VAL A 17 -5.34 -11.31 1.35
CA VAL A 17 -5.61 -10.05 2.05
C VAL A 17 -7.11 -9.78 2.15
N ARG A 18 -7.89 -10.04 1.09
CA ARG A 18 -9.35 -9.92 1.13
C ARG A 18 -10.00 -10.87 2.14
N ALA A 19 -9.45 -12.07 2.33
CA ALA A 19 -9.90 -12.98 3.38
C ALA A 19 -9.65 -12.40 4.79
N LEU A 20 -8.54 -11.68 5.00
CA LEU A 20 -8.31 -10.94 6.25
C LEU A 20 -9.32 -9.80 6.43
N TRP A 21 -9.62 -9.04 5.37
CA TRP A 21 -10.68 -8.02 5.42
C TRP A 21 -12.03 -8.63 5.83
N GLN A 22 -12.43 -9.76 5.24
CA GLN A 22 -13.66 -10.46 5.61
C GLN A 22 -13.66 -10.97 7.06
N ARG A 23 -12.50 -11.39 7.59
CA ARG A 23 -12.36 -11.77 9.01
C ARG A 23 -12.57 -10.56 9.93
N LEU A 24 -12.01 -9.40 9.57
CA LEU A 24 -12.20 -8.15 10.32
C LEU A 24 -13.67 -7.73 10.34
N GLU A 25 -14.34 -7.72 9.19
CA GLU A 25 -15.75 -7.33 9.11
C GLU A 25 -16.65 -8.25 9.94
N ARG A 26 -16.39 -9.58 9.94
CA ARG A 26 -17.10 -10.54 10.81
C ARG A 26 -16.88 -10.29 12.30
N ALA A 27 -15.74 -9.71 12.67
CA ALA A 27 -15.43 -9.30 14.04
C ALA A 27 -15.95 -7.89 14.39
N GLY A 28 -16.69 -7.24 13.47
CA GLY A 28 -17.19 -5.88 13.66
C GLY A 28 -16.14 -4.78 13.46
N VAL A 29 -14.99 -5.11 12.85
CA VAL A 29 -13.92 -4.17 12.55
C VAL A 29 -14.04 -3.71 11.09
N PRO A 30 -14.28 -2.40 10.82
CA PRO A 30 -14.34 -1.88 9.46
C PRO A 30 -13.00 -2.06 8.75
N SER A 31 -12.99 -2.84 7.67
CA SER A 31 -11.81 -3.14 6.87
C SER A 31 -11.64 -2.13 5.73
N LEU A 32 -10.47 -2.12 5.10
CA LEU A 32 -10.23 -1.25 3.95
C LEU A 32 -11.19 -1.54 2.77
N ALA A 33 -11.76 -2.75 2.67
CA ALA A 33 -12.74 -3.10 1.63
C ALA A 33 -13.97 -2.19 1.60
N THR A 34 -14.42 -1.71 2.76
CA THR A 34 -15.68 -0.94 2.91
C THR A 34 -15.47 0.53 3.21
N ARG A 35 -14.21 0.97 3.38
CA ARG A 35 -13.83 2.34 3.73
C ARG A 35 -13.67 3.23 2.49
N SER A 36 -13.76 4.54 2.74
CA SER A 36 -13.72 5.63 1.75
C SER A 36 -14.53 5.34 0.47
N HIS A 37 -13.87 5.09 -0.65
CA HIS A 37 -14.46 4.88 -1.98
C HIS A 37 -14.85 3.43 -2.27
N ARG A 38 -14.52 2.46 -1.39
CA ARG A 38 -14.87 1.03 -1.56
C ARG A 38 -14.33 0.37 -2.83
N ARG A 39 -13.26 0.94 -3.39
CA ARG A 39 -12.55 0.43 -4.59
C ARG A 39 -11.14 -0.05 -4.27
N HIS A 40 -10.84 -0.22 -2.99
CA HIS A 40 -9.53 -0.65 -2.54
C HIS A 40 -9.19 -2.04 -3.08
N ARG A 41 -7.96 -2.16 -3.58
CA ARG A 41 -7.29 -3.41 -3.88
C ARG A 41 -6.15 -3.58 -2.88
N PRO A 42 -5.82 -4.79 -2.42
CA PRO A 42 -4.58 -5.05 -1.68
C PRO A 42 -3.35 -4.51 -2.41
N HIS A 43 -2.58 -3.68 -1.72
CA HIS A 43 -1.42 -2.99 -2.27
C HIS A 43 -0.40 -2.63 -1.18
N VAL A 44 0.78 -2.20 -1.63
CA VAL A 44 1.72 -1.37 -0.86
C VAL A 44 1.83 0.01 -1.52
N THR A 45 1.72 1.08 -0.74
CA THR A 45 1.93 2.44 -1.22
C THR A 45 3.42 2.79 -1.22
N PHE A 46 3.96 3.18 -2.38
CA PHE A 46 5.37 3.54 -2.55
C PHE A 46 5.61 5.05 -2.44
N ALA A 47 4.62 5.85 -2.83
CA ALA A 47 4.67 7.31 -2.71
C ALA A 47 3.25 7.87 -2.55
N LEU A 48 3.13 8.98 -1.83
CA LEU A 48 1.89 9.72 -1.65
C LEU A 48 2.20 11.22 -1.69
N GLY A 49 1.38 11.99 -2.40
CA GLY A 49 1.56 13.43 -2.48
C GLY A 49 0.45 14.10 -3.29
N GLY A 50 0.74 15.29 -3.82
CA GLY A 50 -0.14 15.97 -4.77
C GLY A 50 -0.23 15.25 -6.12
N ALA A 51 -0.82 15.93 -7.10
CA ALA A 51 -1.04 15.34 -8.42
C ALA A 51 0.27 14.96 -9.14
N PHE A 52 0.31 13.75 -9.67
CA PHE A 52 1.36 13.25 -10.54
C PHE A 52 1.04 13.71 -11.96
N THR A 53 1.92 14.51 -12.56
CA THR A 53 1.71 15.06 -13.90
C THR A 53 1.76 13.97 -14.96
N ARG A 54 1.25 14.25 -16.17
CA ARG A 54 1.37 13.33 -17.32
C ARG A 54 2.83 12.94 -17.61
N GLN A 55 3.76 13.90 -17.49
CA GLN A 55 5.19 13.61 -17.68
C GLN A 55 5.71 12.71 -16.56
N THR A 56 5.37 12.98 -15.30
CA THR A 56 5.75 12.14 -14.16
C THR A 56 5.27 10.70 -14.32
N ARG A 57 4.02 10.50 -14.79
CA ARG A 57 3.44 9.19 -15.08
C ARG A 57 4.20 8.45 -16.18
N ALA A 58 4.54 9.15 -17.26
CA ALA A 58 5.32 8.57 -18.35
C ALA A 58 6.74 8.18 -17.92
N ASP A 59 7.41 9.04 -17.15
CA ASP A 59 8.75 8.75 -16.62
C ASP A 59 8.73 7.54 -15.67
N LEU A 60 7.72 7.44 -14.79
CA LEU A 60 7.53 6.28 -13.92
C LEU A 60 7.28 5.00 -14.71
N ALA A 61 6.38 5.04 -15.70
CA ALA A 61 6.10 3.87 -16.52
C ALA A 61 7.36 3.38 -17.28
N ALA A 62 8.15 4.32 -17.81
CA ALA A 62 9.42 4.00 -18.45
C ALA A 62 10.41 3.34 -17.47
N GLU A 63 10.61 3.92 -16.29
CA GLU A 63 11.51 3.37 -15.28
C GLU A 63 11.05 1.98 -14.80
N LEU A 64 9.77 1.83 -14.45
CA LEU A 64 9.19 0.57 -13.96
C LEU A 64 9.29 -0.56 -14.99
N SER A 65 9.23 -0.25 -16.29
CA SER A 65 9.38 -1.25 -17.36
C SER A 65 10.79 -1.86 -17.44
N LEU A 66 11.79 -1.23 -16.84
CA LEU A 66 13.18 -1.67 -16.82
C LEU A 66 13.56 -2.39 -15.52
N LEU A 67 12.73 -2.28 -14.48
CA LEU A 67 12.99 -2.84 -13.16
C LEU A 67 12.41 -4.25 -13.02
N ALA A 68 13.13 -5.10 -12.29
CA ALA A 68 12.51 -6.27 -11.68
C ALA A 68 11.67 -5.80 -10.49
N LEU A 69 10.34 -5.93 -10.59
CA LEU A 69 9.46 -5.64 -9.45
C LEU A 69 9.66 -6.70 -8.36
N PRO A 70 9.73 -6.27 -7.08
CA PRO A 70 10.07 -7.14 -5.97
C PRO A 70 8.91 -8.07 -5.62
N SER A 71 9.24 -9.25 -5.10
CA SER A 71 8.31 -10.02 -4.27
C SER A 71 8.23 -9.37 -2.89
N ILE A 72 7.04 -9.14 -2.37
CA ILE A 72 6.79 -8.49 -1.08
C ILE A 72 6.31 -9.54 -0.08
N TRP A 73 7.00 -9.67 1.06
CA TRP A 73 6.59 -10.56 2.14
C TRP A 73 5.89 -9.78 3.26
N LEU A 74 4.57 -9.82 3.30
CA LEU A 74 3.77 -9.22 4.36
C LEU A 74 3.80 -10.12 5.60
N TYR A 75 4.36 -9.63 6.70
CA TYR A 75 4.75 -10.49 7.83
C TYR A 75 4.15 -10.04 9.16
N THR A 76 4.40 -8.79 9.56
CA THR A 76 4.09 -8.34 10.92
C THR A 76 2.72 -7.69 10.96
N LEU A 77 1.78 -8.29 11.71
CA LEU A 77 0.54 -7.62 12.09
C LEU A 77 0.83 -6.53 13.13
N GLY A 78 0.46 -5.30 12.84
CA GLY A 78 0.78 -4.17 13.72
C GLY A 78 -0.06 -2.92 13.50
N THR A 79 0.38 -1.84 14.13
CA THR A 79 -0.15 -0.47 14.03
C THR A 79 1.01 0.53 14.01
N PHE A 80 0.72 1.75 13.59
CA PHE A 80 1.66 2.87 13.68
C PHE A 80 1.48 3.68 14.97
N PRO A 81 2.56 4.33 15.47
CA PRO A 81 2.50 5.22 16.62
C PRO A 81 1.97 6.61 16.21
N THR A 82 0.81 6.67 15.56
CA THR A 82 0.19 7.88 15.01
C THR A 82 -1.16 8.16 15.65
N THR A 83 -1.69 9.39 15.49
CA THR A 83 -3.03 9.75 15.96
C THR A 83 -4.13 9.03 15.20
N ASP A 84 -3.91 8.77 13.90
CA ASP A 84 -4.77 7.93 13.09
C ASP A 84 -4.35 6.48 13.30
N THR A 85 -5.25 5.67 13.87
CA THR A 85 -4.96 4.25 14.13
C THR A 85 -5.17 3.44 12.86
N HIS A 86 -4.17 2.63 12.52
CA HIS A 86 -4.21 1.72 11.39
C HIS A 86 -3.92 0.30 11.87
N LEU A 87 -4.62 -0.69 11.32
CA LEU A 87 -4.22 -2.09 11.42
C LEU A 87 -3.57 -2.47 10.10
N VAL A 88 -2.33 -2.96 10.15
CA VAL A 88 -1.51 -3.19 8.96
C VAL A 88 -0.81 -4.54 9.00
N LEU A 89 -0.46 -5.07 7.84
CA LEU A 89 0.65 -6.02 7.69
C LEU A 89 1.87 -5.26 7.16
N THR A 90 2.96 -5.18 7.94
CA THR A 90 4.20 -4.60 7.44
C THR A 90 5.02 -5.64 6.68
N ALA A 91 5.71 -5.20 5.64
CA ALA A 91 6.54 -6.07 4.83
C ALA A 91 7.93 -6.31 5.45
N VAL A 92 8.53 -7.45 5.15
CA VAL A 92 9.98 -7.67 5.29
C VAL A 92 10.67 -6.70 4.33
N VAL A 93 11.64 -5.95 4.85
CA VAL A 93 12.41 -4.97 4.09
C VAL A 93 13.72 -5.61 3.65
N ASP A 94 13.89 -5.79 2.34
CA ASP A 94 15.11 -6.28 1.73
C ASP A 94 15.69 -5.28 0.72
N ALA A 95 16.82 -5.65 0.12
CA ALA A 95 17.54 -4.78 -0.82
C ALA A 95 16.78 -4.59 -2.15
N GLU A 96 15.98 -5.56 -2.59
CA GLU A 96 15.23 -5.47 -3.85
C GLU A 96 14.08 -4.47 -3.71
N LEU A 97 13.32 -4.57 -2.63
CA LEU A 97 12.25 -3.64 -2.29
C LEU A 97 12.78 -2.21 -2.14
N LEU A 98 13.91 -2.03 -1.43
CA LEU A 98 14.54 -0.73 -1.26
C LEU A 98 15.12 -0.17 -2.56
N ALA A 99 15.65 -1.01 -3.45
CA ALA A 99 16.16 -0.57 -4.74
C ALA A 99 15.05 -0.01 -5.63
N VAL A 100 13.91 -0.70 -5.74
CA VAL A 100 12.75 -0.22 -6.51
C VAL A 100 12.15 1.04 -5.88
N HIS A 101 12.04 1.09 -4.55
CA HIS A 101 11.60 2.30 -3.86
C HIS A 101 12.53 3.50 -4.13
N SER A 102 13.84 3.29 -4.08
CA SER A 102 14.81 4.36 -4.38
C SER A 102 14.69 4.84 -5.82
N ALA A 103 14.60 3.93 -6.80
CA ALA A 103 14.44 4.28 -8.22
C ALA A 103 13.16 5.06 -8.49
N VAL A 104 12.03 4.66 -7.86
CA VAL A 104 10.78 5.42 -7.90
C VAL A 104 11.01 6.84 -7.36
N HIS A 105 11.63 7.00 -6.20
CA HIS A 105 11.82 8.33 -5.60
C HIS A 105 12.82 9.20 -6.36
N ASP A 106 13.80 8.62 -7.05
CA ASP A 106 14.68 9.35 -7.98
C ASP A 106 13.87 9.95 -9.14
N VAL A 107 12.93 9.19 -9.71
CA VAL A 107 12.01 9.71 -10.75
C VAL A 107 11.13 10.82 -10.21
N LEU A 108 10.63 10.68 -8.98
CA LEU A 108 9.71 11.64 -8.35
C LEU A 108 10.38 12.91 -7.82
N ALA A 109 11.72 12.90 -7.69
CA ALA A 109 12.47 13.98 -7.07
C ALA A 109 12.14 15.34 -7.73
N LYS A 110 11.63 16.28 -6.93
CA LYS A 110 11.20 17.63 -7.34
C LYS A 110 10.02 17.67 -8.34
N LYS A 111 9.40 16.53 -8.67
CA LYS A 111 8.25 16.44 -9.59
C LYS A 111 6.90 16.34 -8.89
N VAL A 112 6.87 15.90 -7.62
CA VAL A 112 5.64 15.77 -6.81
C VAL A 112 5.56 16.89 -5.79
N ARG A 113 4.43 17.61 -5.76
CA ARG A 113 4.15 18.62 -4.74
C ARG A 113 3.68 17.95 -3.45
N ASN A 114 4.06 18.51 -2.30
CA ASN A 114 3.63 18.03 -0.98
C ASN A 114 3.81 16.51 -0.79
N PRO A 115 5.01 15.95 -1.02
CA PRO A 115 5.24 14.52 -0.76
C PRO A 115 5.05 14.23 0.73
N VAL A 116 4.39 13.12 1.05
CA VAL A 116 4.15 12.70 2.42
C VAL A 116 5.41 12.02 2.96
N ALA A 117 5.94 12.57 4.06
CA ALA A 117 7.26 12.20 4.61
C ALA A 117 7.40 10.70 4.95
N TYR A 118 6.31 10.05 5.37
CA TYR A 118 6.29 8.62 5.72
C TYR A 118 6.59 7.68 4.55
N TYR A 119 6.54 8.16 3.31
CA TYR A 119 6.86 7.37 2.11
C TYR A 119 8.22 7.71 1.52
N LEU A 120 8.96 8.67 2.08
CA LEU A 120 10.28 9.04 1.59
C LEU A 120 11.34 8.00 1.98
N PRO A 121 12.42 7.87 1.19
CA PRO A 121 13.56 7.03 1.54
C PRO A 121 14.09 7.34 2.94
N GLY A 122 14.38 6.29 3.73
CA GLY A 122 14.85 6.39 5.12
C GLY A 122 13.75 6.55 6.18
N SER A 123 12.50 6.87 5.78
CA SER A 123 11.35 6.99 6.70
C SER A 123 10.26 5.94 6.47
N TRP A 124 10.36 5.19 5.36
CA TRP A 124 9.30 4.31 4.89
C TRP A 124 9.23 2.99 5.66
N VAL A 125 8.02 2.68 6.13
CA VAL A 125 7.64 1.35 6.61
C VAL A 125 6.70 0.75 5.57
N PRO A 126 7.16 -0.17 4.69
CA PRO A 126 6.30 -0.77 3.68
C PRO A 126 5.21 -1.60 4.36
N HIS A 127 3.96 -1.38 3.95
CA HIS A 127 2.82 -2.00 4.60
C HIS A 127 1.62 -2.15 3.66
N CYS A 128 0.80 -3.14 3.95
CA CYS A 128 -0.55 -3.28 3.43
C CYS A 128 -1.54 -2.91 4.54
N THR A 129 -2.38 -1.90 4.29
CA THR A 129 -3.40 -1.47 5.25
C THR A 129 -4.58 -2.43 5.25
N LEU A 130 -4.95 -2.92 6.43
CA LEU A 130 -6.11 -3.80 6.62
C LEU A 130 -7.34 -3.04 7.12
N ALA A 131 -7.13 -2.07 8.02
CA ALA A 131 -8.15 -1.17 8.54
C ALA A 131 -7.52 0.19 8.88
N GLN A 132 -8.31 1.27 8.85
CA GLN A 132 -7.82 2.62 9.11
C GLN A 132 -8.87 3.53 9.76
N GLU A 133 -8.39 4.51 10.52
CA GLU A 133 -9.18 5.46 11.31
C GLU A 133 -10.11 4.73 12.29
N ILE A 134 -9.55 3.76 13.02
CA ILE A 134 -10.27 2.97 14.02
C ILE A 134 -9.90 3.44 15.44
N ASP A 135 -10.76 3.18 16.42
CA ASP A 135 -10.42 3.45 17.82
C ASP A 135 -9.62 2.29 18.45
N THR A 136 -9.10 2.50 19.66
CA THR A 136 -8.27 1.52 20.37
C THR A 136 -9.01 0.20 20.63
N ALA A 137 -10.30 0.25 20.92
CA ALA A 137 -11.10 -0.95 21.19
C ALA A 137 -11.25 -1.79 19.91
N THR A 138 -11.52 -1.12 18.78
CA THR A 138 -11.62 -1.72 17.46
C THR A 138 -10.27 -2.27 16.99
N LEU A 139 -9.16 -1.58 17.28
CA LEU A 139 -7.82 -2.10 17.03
C LEU A 139 -7.57 -3.40 17.79
N ALA A 140 -7.88 -3.45 19.09
CA ALA A 140 -7.72 -4.65 19.90
C ALA A 140 -8.56 -5.82 19.36
N ALA A 141 -9.81 -5.56 18.95
CA ALA A 141 -10.66 -6.55 18.31
C ALA A 141 -10.07 -7.04 16.98
N GLY A 142 -9.49 -6.14 16.18
CA GLY A 142 -8.84 -6.48 14.91
C GLY A 142 -7.61 -7.35 15.08
N ILE A 143 -6.75 -7.03 16.06
CA ILE A 143 -5.60 -7.86 16.42
C ILE A 143 -6.07 -9.24 16.88
N ALA A 144 -7.07 -9.32 17.76
CA ALA A 144 -7.62 -10.58 18.24
C ALA A 144 -8.23 -11.43 17.11
N ALA A 145 -8.90 -10.81 16.14
CA ALA A 145 -9.51 -11.49 15.01
C ALA A 145 -8.50 -12.07 14.02
N LEU A 146 -7.31 -11.46 13.92
CA LEU A 146 -6.29 -11.83 12.96
C LEU A 146 -5.13 -12.63 13.53
N HIS A 147 -4.92 -12.63 14.85
CA HIS A 147 -3.83 -13.36 15.50
C HIS A 147 -4.10 -14.88 15.64
N PRO A 148 -3.11 -15.76 15.36
CA PRO A 148 -1.86 -15.47 14.68
C PRO A 148 -2.09 -15.14 13.20
N ALA A 149 -1.41 -14.11 12.70
CA ALA A 149 -1.46 -13.77 11.28
C ALA A 149 -0.53 -14.72 10.52
N GLU A 150 -1.04 -15.31 9.46
CA GLU A 150 -0.21 -16.05 8.51
C GLU A 150 0.46 -15.06 7.57
N PRO A 151 1.77 -15.21 7.30
CA PRO A 151 2.42 -14.33 6.36
C PRO A 151 1.92 -14.52 4.93
N ILE A 152 1.94 -13.44 4.15
CA ILE A 152 1.50 -13.43 2.76
C ILE A 152 2.68 -13.04 1.89
N ARG A 153 3.07 -13.91 0.97
CA ARG A 153 3.95 -13.56 -0.14
C ARG A 153 3.10 -12.95 -1.26
N ALA A 154 3.49 -11.79 -1.75
CA ALA A 154 2.81 -11.08 -2.82
C ALA A 154 3.81 -10.71 -3.92
N GLU A 155 3.58 -11.16 -5.13
CA GLU A 155 4.19 -10.59 -6.32
C GLU A 155 3.43 -9.34 -6.75
N VAL A 156 4.09 -8.45 -7.49
CA VAL A 156 3.46 -7.23 -8.01
C VAL A 156 3.04 -7.45 -9.46
N ASP A 157 1.73 -7.48 -9.69
CA ASP A 157 1.12 -7.68 -11.01
C ASP A 157 0.83 -6.36 -11.72
N GLU A 158 0.56 -5.29 -10.97
CA GLU A 158 0.16 -4.00 -11.51
C GLU A 158 0.68 -2.85 -10.66
N VAL A 159 1.13 -1.78 -11.30
CA VAL A 159 1.50 -0.52 -10.65
C VAL A 159 0.65 0.59 -11.21
N GLY A 160 0.02 1.37 -10.33
CA GLY A 160 -0.90 2.43 -10.73
C GLY A 160 -0.83 3.66 -9.84
N ILE A 161 -1.36 4.76 -10.35
CA ILE A 161 -1.58 5.97 -9.57
C ILE A 161 -3.05 6.07 -9.21
N THR A 162 -3.33 6.02 -7.92
CA THR A 162 -4.67 6.07 -7.36
C THR A 162 -5.03 7.49 -6.93
N ASP A 163 -6.20 7.98 -7.34
CA ASP A 163 -6.81 9.15 -6.70
C ASP A 163 -7.40 8.74 -5.36
N THR A 164 -6.90 9.32 -4.26
CA THR A 164 -7.26 8.87 -2.91
C THR A 164 -8.69 9.21 -2.51
N VAL A 165 -9.40 10.04 -3.30
CA VAL A 165 -10.80 10.41 -3.05
C VAL A 165 -11.73 9.49 -3.83
N THR A 166 -11.46 9.28 -5.12
CA THR A 166 -12.36 8.51 -6.01
C THR A 166 -12.03 7.02 -6.04
N GLY A 167 -10.80 6.65 -5.72
CA GLY A 167 -10.28 5.29 -5.89
C GLY A 167 -10.08 4.89 -7.35
N GLU A 168 -10.09 5.85 -8.28
CA GLU A 168 -9.74 5.59 -9.67
C GLU A 168 -8.24 5.38 -9.80
N VAL A 169 -7.86 4.35 -10.56
CA VAL A 169 -6.48 3.93 -10.77
C VAL A 169 -6.11 4.18 -12.22
N ASP A 170 -5.05 4.96 -12.44
CA ASP A 170 -4.39 5.07 -13.74
C ASP A 170 -3.19 4.12 -13.77
N VAL A 171 -3.32 3.03 -14.53
CA VAL A 171 -2.34 1.96 -14.59
C VAL A 171 -1.12 2.40 -15.39
N LEU A 172 0.06 2.32 -14.78
CA LEU A 172 1.33 2.65 -15.41
C LEU A 172 2.02 1.41 -16.01
N PHE A 173 1.84 0.27 -15.36
CA PHE A 173 2.50 -0.98 -15.70
C PHE A 173 1.65 -2.16 -15.23
N SER A 174 1.64 -3.25 -16.01
CA SER A 174 0.99 -4.52 -15.68
C SER A 174 1.78 -5.67 -16.32
N ARG A 175 1.92 -6.79 -15.60
CA ARG A 175 2.55 -8.04 -16.09
C ARG A 175 1.56 -8.96 -16.80
#